data_AF-A0AAN7PGV8-F1
#
_entry.id   AF-A0AAN7PGV8-F1
#
_cell.length_a   1.000
_cell.length_b   1.000
_cell.length_c   1.000
_cell.angle_alpha   90.00
_cell.angle_beta   90.00
_cell.angle_gamma   90.00
#
_symmetry.space_group_name_H-M   'P 1'
#
loop_
_entity.id
_entity.type
_entity.pdbx_description
1 polymer ?
#
loop_
_entity_poly.entity_id
_entity_poly.type
_entity_poly.pdbx_seq_one_letter_code
_entity_poly.pdbx_strand_id
1 'polypeptide(L)'
;MFKLAIACLCLAFVCAAPPPSSHGKNDAHIVNQESDLDIGGKYHYSFETSDGTKAAQTGELKTIGNEAGGASKGFYEYNDGGVVYRVDYTADENGFVATGAHIPAIPEPIARALKWAAEHPYKEPERKH
;
A
#
# COMPACT_ATOMS: atom_id res chain seq x y z
N MET A 1 -37.54 -8.12 71.83
CA MET A 1 -36.71 -9.18 71.19
C MET A 1 -37.16 -9.30 69.73
N PHE A 2 -36.53 -8.55 68.82
CA PHE A 2 -36.91 -8.46 67.41
C PHE A 2 -35.88 -9.18 66.53
N LYS A 3 -36.36 -10.10 65.70
CA LYS A 3 -35.63 -10.79 64.62
C LYS A 3 -35.20 -9.79 63.56
N LEU A 4 -33.96 -9.85 63.08
CA LEU A 4 -33.60 -9.36 61.74
C LEU A 4 -32.55 -10.31 61.14
N ALA A 5 -32.99 -11.11 60.17
CA ALA A 5 -32.13 -11.73 59.19
C ALA A 5 -31.85 -10.69 58.10
N ILE A 6 -30.57 -10.48 57.75
CA ILE A 6 -30.20 -9.69 56.58
C ILE A 6 -29.64 -10.66 55.55
N ALA A 7 -30.41 -10.77 54.47
CA ALA A 7 -30.19 -11.64 53.34
C ALA A 7 -28.94 -11.24 52.55
N CYS A 8 -28.07 -12.21 52.29
CA CYS A 8 -27.02 -12.13 51.28
C CYS A 8 -27.67 -11.95 49.90
N LEU A 9 -27.62 -10.73 49.37
CA LEU A 9 -27.89 -10.46 47.97
C LEU A 9 -26.62 -10.82 47.17
N CYS A 10 -26.50 -12.09 46.80
CA CYS A 10 -25.52 -12.51 45.80
C CYS A 10 -25.94 -11.91 44.45
N LEU A 11 -25.36 -10.76 44.10
CA LEU A 11 -25.33 -10.30 42.71
C LEU A 11 -24.50 -11.32 41.93
N ALA A 12 -25.18 -12.16 41.16
CA ALA A 12 -24.55 -12.96 40.12
C ALA A 12 -24.03 -11.99 39.06
N PHE A 13 -22.74 -11.66 39.12
CA PHE A 13 -22.00 -11.15 37.99
C PHE A 13 -21.92 -12.29 36.97
N VAL A 14 -22.89 -12.36 36.07
CA VAL A 14 -22.74 -13.08 34.80
C VAL A 14 -21.61 -12.38 34.06
N CYS A 15 -20.43 -13.01 34.07
CA CYS A 15 -19.35 -12.66 33.17
C CYS A 15 -19.80 -13.13 31.78
N ALA A 16 -20.47 -12.25 31.04
CA ALA A 16 -20.65 -12.43 29.61
C ALA A 16 -19.26 -12.20 28.96
N ALA A 17 -18.43 -13.24 28.94
CA ALA A 17 -17.25 -13.24 28.09
C ALA A 17 -17.75 -13.00 26.66
N PRO A 18 -17.22 -11.99 25.93
CA PRO A 18 -17.55 -11.83 24.52
C PRO A 18 -17.25 -13.17 23.83
N PRO A 19 -18.11 -13.64 22.91
CA PRO A 19 -17.81 -14.84 22.15
C PRO A 19 -16.42 -14.66 21.53
N PRO A 20 -15.57 -15.71 21.51
CA PRO A 20 -14.30 -15.63 20.80
C PRO A 20 -14.63 -15.14 19.40
N SER A 21 -14.03 -14.02 19.00
CA SER A 21 -14.18 -13.49 17.65
C SER A 21 -13.85 -14.63 16.71
N SER A 22 -14.88 -15.19 16.07
CA SER A 22 -14.69 -16.23 15.08
C SER A 22 -14.07 -15.53 13.90
N HIS A 23 -12.73 -15.53 13.87
CA HIS A 23 -11.98 -14.93 12.78
C HIS A 23 -12.33 -15.72 11.54
N GLY A 24 -13.29 -15.19 10.79
CA GLY A 24 -13.75 -15.82 9.56
C GLY A 24 -12.58 -15.91 8.59
N LYS A 25 -12.76 -16.65 7.51
CA LYS A 25 -11.81 -16.70 6.38
C LYS A 25 -11.41 -15.32 5.79
N ASN A 26 -11.97 -14.23 6.31
CA ASN A 26 -11.78 -12.84 5.91
C ASN A 26 -11.25 -11.93 7.04
N ASP A 27 -10.85 -12.46 8.20
CA ASP A 27 -10.30 -11.65 9.29
C ASP A 27 -8.77 -11.60 9.21
N ALA A 28 -8.28 -10.84 8.23
CA ALA A 28 -6.86 -10.49 8.15
C ALA A 28 -6.51 -9.46 9.23
N HIS A 29 -5.42 -9.71 9.98
CA HIS A 29 -4.89 -8.77 10.96
C HIS A 29 -3.42 -8.45 10.66
N ILE A 30 -2.95 -7.29 11.10
CA ILE A 30 -1.56 -6.86 10.91
C ILE A 30 -0.63 -7.73 11.76
N VAL A 31 0.38 -8.32 11.11
CA VAL A 31 1.43 -9.13 11.73
C VAL A 31 2.73 -8.34 11.85
N ASN A 32 3.02 -7.48 10.87
CA ASN A 32 4.15 -6.56 10.92
C ASN A 32 3.76 -5.20 10.32
N GLN A 33 4.32 -4.13 10.88
CA GLN A 33 4.12 -2.78 10.37
C GLN A 33 5.33 -1.91 10.74
N GLU A 34 5.81 -1.16 9.74
CA GLU A 34 6.89 -0.18 9.88
C GLU A 34 6.44 1.15 9.28
N SER A 35 6.87 2.25 9.90
CA SER A 35 6.53 3.60 9.45
C SER A 35 7.62 4.56 9.91
N ASP A 36 8.38 5.07 8.96
CA ASP A 36 9.44 6.05 9.17
C ASP A 36 9.11 7.34 8.44
N LEU A 37 9.24 8.45 9.16
CA LEU A 37 9.04 9.79 8.63
C LEU A 37 10.31 10.59 8.86
N ASP A 38 10.87 11.13 7.79
CA ASP A 38 12.01 12.03 7.84
C ASP A 38 11.57 13.49 7.76
N ILE A 39 12.27 14.36 8.49
CA ILE A 39 12.00 15.82 8.51
C ILE A 39 12.23 16.44 7.12
N GLY A 40 13.08 15.83 6.30
CA GLY A 40 13.34 16.23 4.92
C GLY A 40 12.24 15.87 3.91
N GLY A 41 11.09 15.37 4.36
CA GLY A 41 9.95 15.03 3.50
C GLY A 41 10.10 13.68 2.79
N LYS A 42 11.05 12.84 3.23
CA LYS A 42 11.12 11.42 2.87
C LYS A 42 10.30 10.60 3.85
N TYR A 43 9.71 9.52 3.38
CA TYR A 43 9.03 8.57 4.25
C TYR A 43 9.18 7.14 3.72
N HIS A 44 9.01 6.19 4.62
CA HIS A 44 8.87 4.79 4.32
C HIS A 44 7.71 4.21 5.13
N TYR A 45 6.93 3.33 4.51
CA TYR A 45 6.02 2.47 5.25
C TYR A 45 6.09 1.05 4.70
N SER A 46 5.86 0.08 5.57
CA SER A 46 5.61 -1.30 5.18
C SER A 46 4.59 -1.95 6.10
N PHE A 47 3.83 -2.91 5.60
CA PHE A 47 2.98 -3.76 6.42
C PHE A 47 2.84 -5.16 5.84
N GLU A 48 2.53 -6.11 6.72
CA GLU A 48 2.19 -7.48 6.40
C GLU A 48 1.00 -7.92 7.26
N THR A 49 0.03 -8.57 6.63
CA THR A 49 -1.15 -9.12 7.29
C THR A 49 -1.10 -10.65 7.34
N SER A 50 -1.90 -11.23 8.23
CA SER A 50 -1.94 -12.67 8.52
C SER A 50 -2.37 -13.56 7.36
N ASP A 51 -3.03 -12.98 6.35
CA ASP A 51 -3.42 -13.64 5.10
C ASP A 51 -2.30 -13.62 4.04
N GLY A 52 -1.15 -13.02 4.35
CA GLY A 52 0.00 -12.91 3.45
C GLY A 52 -0.02 -11.70 2.54
N THR A 53 -1.00 -10.78 2.68
CA THR A 53 -0.95 -9.50 1.97
C THR A 53 0.20 -8.65 2.52
N LYS A 54 0.98 -8.05 1.63
CA LYS A 54 2.15 -7.22 1.98
C LYS A 54 2.12 -5.94 1.17
N ALA A 55 2.59 -4.84 1.74
CA ALA A 55 2.88 -3.65 0.95
C ALA A 55 4.09 -2.91 1.53
N ALA A 56 4.83 -2.24 0.66
CA ALA A 56 5.86 -1.30 1.09
C ALA A 56 5.94 -0.15 0.10
N GLN A 57 6.23 1.05 0.61
CA GLN A 57 6.38 2.24 -0.21
C GLN A 57 7.46 3.14 0.40
N THR A 58 8.20 3.82 -0.47
CA THR A 58 9.04 4.95 -0.10
C THR A 58 8.60 6.13 -0.95
N GLY A 59 8.51 7.29 -0.31
CA GLY A 59 8.25 8.53 -1.03
C GLY A 59 9.14 9.66 -0.58
N GLU A 60 9.19 10.70 -1.39
CA GLU A 60 9.95 11.91 -1.16
C GLU A 60 9.25 13.12 -1.77
N LEU A 61 9.40 14.27 -1.12
CA LEU A 61 9.00 15.55 -1.67
C LEU A 61 10.03 15.99 -2.73
N LYS A 62 9.54 16.41 -3.89
CA LYS A 62 10.32 16.93 -5.01
C LYS A 62 9.79 18.29 -5.45
N THR A 63 10.61 19.03 -6.18
CA THR A 63 10.19 20.24 -6.88
C THR A 63 9.85 19.89 -8.33
N ILE A 64 8.61 20.13 -8.72
CA ILE A 64 8.04 19.84 -10.04
C ILE A 64 7.84 21.16 -10.75
N GLY A 65 8.79 21.53 -11.64
CA GLY A 65 8.82 22.86 -12.23
C GLY A 65 9.00 23.93 -11.14
N ASN A 66 7.96 24.75 -10.90
CA ASN A 66 7.96 25.79 -9.87
C ASN A 66 7.09 25.42 -8.64
N GLU A 67 6.54 24.21 -8.60
CA GLU A 67 5.63 23.76 -7.54
C GLU A 67 6.26 22.64 -6.70
N ALA A 68 5.78 22.47 -5.47
CA ALA A 68 6.11 21.30 -4.67
C ALA A 68 5.24 20.12 -5.10
N GLY A 69 5.82 18.94 -5.23
CA GLY A 69 5.07 17.71 -5.43
C GLY A 69 5.78 16.50 -4.86
N GLY A 70 5.22 15.32 -5.06
CA GLY A 70 5.70 14.09 -4.45
C GLY A 70 6.03 13.04 -5.50
N ALA A 71 7.09 12.29 -5.25
CA ALA A 71 7.35 11.03 -5.94
C ALA A 71 7.31 9.89 -4.94
N SER A 72 6.73 8.77 -5.34
CA SER A 72 6.73 7.55 -4.54
C SER A 72 6.94 6.32 -5.41
N LYS A 73 7.50 5.28 -4.81
CA LYS A 73 7.63 3.96 -5.42
C LYS A 73 7.37 2.91 -4.36
N GLY A 74 6.83 1.78 -4.78
CA GLY A 74 6.49 0.74 -3.85
C GLY A 74 5.98 -0.50 -4.54
N PHE A 75 5.47 -1.41 -3.71
CA PHE A 75 4.78 -2.59 -4.18
C PHE A 75 3.64 -2.96 -3.23
N TYR A 76 2.72 -3.77 -3.73
CA TYR A 76 1.82 -4.54 -2.90
C TYR A 76 1.67 -5.96 -3.45
N GLU A 77 1.45 -6.91 -2.56
CA GLU A 77 1.23 -8.32 -2.81
C GLU A 77 -0.07 -8.75 -2.13
N TYR A 78 -0.90 -9.52 -2.82
CA TYR A 78 -2.13 -10.07 -2.26
C TYR A 78 -2.37 -11.49 -2.77
N ASN A 79 -3.09 -12.28 -1.98
CA ASN A 79 -3.51 -13.61 -2.38
C ASN A 79 -4.95 -13.58 -2.91
N ASP A 80 -5.17 -14.15 -4.08
CA ASP A 80 -6.51 -14.41 -4.61
C ASP A 80 -6.60 -15.86 -5.07
N GLY A 81 -7.42 -16.66 -4.36
CA GLY A 81 -7.64 -18.07 -4.67
C GLY A 81 -6.39 -18.96 -4.56
N GLY A 82 -5.40 -18.60 -3.75
CA GLY A 82 -4.13 -19.32 -3.63
C GLY A 82 -3.03 -18.84 -4.60
N VAL A 83 -3.36 -17.93 -5.53
CA VAL A 83 -2.40 -17.28 -6.41
C VAL A 83 -1.96 -15.98 -5.78
N VAL A 84 -0.64 -15.78 -5.64
CA VAL A 84 -0.09 -14.51 -5.16
C VAL A 84 0.14 -13.58 -6.35
N TYR A 85 -0.46 -12.40 -6.27
CA TYR A 85 -0.28 -11.32 -7.23
C TYR A 85 0.59 -10.23 -6.63
N ARG A 86 1.59 -9.79 -7.39
CA ARG A 86 2.46 -8.66 -7.03
C ARG A 86 2.29 -7.53 -8.03
N VAL A 87 2.22 -6.31 -7.52
CA VAL A 87 2.25 -5.08 -8.30
C VAL A 87 3.36 -4.18 -7.78
N ASP A 88 4.34 -3.89 -8.63
CA ASP A 88 5.37 -2.89 -8.39
C ASP A 88 4.99 -1.61 -9.12
N TYR A 89 5.16 -0.44 -8.49
CA TYR A 89 4.73 0.83 -9.05
C TYR A 89 5.66 2.00 -8.75
N THR A 90 5.54 3.02 -9.60
CA THR A 90 6.08 4.37 -9.41
C THR A 90 4.96 5.39 -9.62
N ALA A 91 4.91 6.44 -8.80
CA ALA A 91 3.98 7.54 -8.92
C ALA A 91 4.73 8.86 -8.79
N ASP A 92 4.75 9.66 -9.86
CA ASP A 92 5.47 10.93 -9.93
C ASP A 92 4.77 11.93 -10.86
N GLU A 93 5.50 12.93 -11.37
CA GLU A 93 5.02 13.95 -12.30
C GLU A 93 4.32 13.35 -13.55
N ASN A 94 4.75 12.15 -13.95
CA ASN A 94 4.25 11.44 -15.13
C ASN A 94 3.05 10.53 -14.81
N GLY A 95 2.53 10.58 -13.59
CA GLY A 95 1.40 9.78 -13.12
C GLY A 95 1.82 8.45 -12.49
N PHE A 96 0.86 7.52 -12.41
CA PHE A 96 1.05 6.20 -11.82
C PHE A 96 1.38 5.17 -12.91
N VAL A 97 2.51 4.47 -12.74
CA VAL A 97 2.95 3.39 -13.64
C VAL A 97 3.13 2.14 -12.80
N ALA A 98 2.42 1.07 -13.17
CA ALA A 98 2.46 -0.22 -12.48
C ALA A 98 2.93 -1.35 -13.41
N THR A 99 3.58 -2.32 -12.80
CA THR A 99 4.08 -3.53 -13.45
C THR A 99 3.77 -4.74 -12.58
N GLY A 100 3.51 -5.88 -13.22
CA GLY A 100 3.18 -7.12 -12.54
C GLY A 100 2.86 -8.20 -13.56
N ALA A 101 3.01 -9.47 -13.18
CA ALA A 101 2.81 -10.60 -14.10
C ALA A 101 1.40 -10.67 -14.71
N HIS A 102 0.41 -10.09 -14.03
CA HIS A 102 -0.99 -10.04 -14.43
C HIS A 102 -1.39 -8.69 -15.08
N ILE A 103 -0.46 -7.73 -15.13
CA ILE A 103 -0.70 -6.42 -15.72
C ILE A 103 -0.22 -6.47 -17.19
N PRO A 104 -1.07 -6.09 -18.16
CA PRO A 104 -0.67 -6.07 -19.57
C PRO A 104 0.59 -5.21 -19.78
N ALA A 105 1.61 -5.80 -20.38
CA ALA A 105 2.81 -5.08 -20.78
C ALA A 105 2.54 -4.20 -22.02
N ILE A 106 3.40 -3.19 -22.22
CA ILE A 106 3.39 -2.38 -23.43
C ILE A 106 3.56 -3.32 -24.65
N PRO A 107 2.66 -3.27 -25.65
CA PRO A 107 2.79 -4.07 -26.86
C PRO A 107 4.13 -3.85 -27.55
N GLU A 108 4.73 -4.94 -27.99
CA GLU A 108 6.05 -4.99 -28.63
C GLU A 108 6.23 -3.94 -29.77
N PRO A 109 5.26 -3.70 -30.68
CA PRO A 109 5.41 -2.65 -31.69
C PRO A 109 5.59 -1.24 -31.11
N ILE A 110 4.88 -0.93 -30.01
CA ILE A 110 4.94 0.37 -29.34
C ILE A 110 6.28 0.48 -28.61
N ALA A 111 6.70 -0.57 -27.90
CA ALA A 111 8.00 -0.60 -27.23
C ALA A 111 9.16 -0.35 -28.21
N ARG A 112 9.14 -0.99 -29.40
CA ARG A 112 10.12 -0.73 -30.45
C ARG A 112 10.08 0.71 -30.96
N ALA A 113 8.90 1.26 -31.19
CA ALA A 113 8.75 2.64 -31.67
C ALA A 113 9.30 3.65 -30.66
N LEU A 114 9.04 3.46 -29.35
CA LEU A 114 9.59 4.29 -28.28
C LEU A 114 11.12 4.21 -28.21
N LYS A 115 11.68 3.00 -28.33
CA LYS A 115 13.14 2.81 -28.38
C LYS A 115 13.76 3.55 -29.57
N TRP A 116 13.17 3.40 -30.76
CA TRP A 116 13.65 4.07 -31.96
C TRP A 116 13.59 5.60 -31.80
N ALA A 117 12.49 6.14 -31.27
CA ALA A 117 12.33 7.58 -31.05
C ALA A 117 13.36 8.13 -30.05
N ALA A 118 13.69 7.38 -29.00
CA ALA A 118 14.74 7.78 -28.04
C ALA A 118 16.14 7.81 -28.68
N GLU A 119 16.42 6.91 -29.63
CA GLU A 119 17.70 6.85 -30.37
C GLU A 119 17.78 7.91 -31.48
N HIS A 120 16.65 8.42 -31.97
CA HIS A 120 16.56 9.38 -33.07
C HIS A 120 15.88 10.69 -32.62
N PRO A 121 16.48 11.45 -31.69
CA PRO A 121 15.90 12.70 -31.24
C PRO A 121 15.80 13.70 -32.40
N TYR A 122 14.68 14.43 -32.46
CA TYR A 122 14.49 15.49 -33.43
C TYR A 122 15.58 16.56 -33.26
N LYS A 123 16.27 16.88 -34.36
CA LYS A 123 17.22 17.99 -34.42
C LYS A 123 16.54 19.13 -35.16
N GLU A 124 16.36 20.26 -34.48
CA GLU A 124 15.81 21.45 -35.11
C GLU A 124 16.76 21.90 -36.23
N PRO A 125 16.26 22.13 -37.46
CA PRO A 125 17.10 22.61 -38.54
C PRO A 125 17.62 24.02 -38.22
N GLU A 126 18.91 24.28 -38.47
CA GLU A 126 19.47 25.61 -38.25
C GLU A 126 18.69 26.67 -39.05
N ARG A 127 18.11 27.63 -38.33
CA ARG A 127 17.46 28.81 -38.93
C ARG A 127 18.53 29.65 -39.62
N LYS A 128 18.65 29.51 -40.95
CA LYS A 128 19.46 30.42 -41.76
C LYS A 128 18.80 31.80 -41.74
N HIS A 129 19.44 32.75 -41.07
CA HIS A 129 19.14 34.19 -41.17
C HIS A 129 19.64 34.75 -42.49
#